data_AF-A0A8C9JU33-F1
#
_entry.id   AF-A0A8C9JU33-F1
#
_cell.length_a   1.000
_cell.length_b   1.000
_cell.length_c   1.000
_cell.angle_alpha   90.00
_cell.angle_beta   90.00
_cell.angle_gamma   90.00
#
_symmetry.space_group_name_H-M   'P 1'
#
loop_
_entity.id
_entity.type
_entity.pdbx_description
1 polymer ?
#
loop_
_entity_poly.entity_id
_entity_poly.type
_entity_poly.pdbx_seq_one_letter_code
_entity_poly.pdbx_strand_id
1 'polypeptide(L)' 'MLPDRSSSLSGYIKLLFLALPVLVGAPRWLSRCSYRIGRCRQSCKENEKKKEKCGPKRICCIPDGK' A
#
# COMPACT_ATOMS: atom_id res chain seq x y z
N MET A 1 41.05 -25.05 -23.33
CA MET A 1 39.71 -24.47 -23.54
C MET A 1 39.29 -23.80 -22.25
N LEU A 2 39.22 -22.46 -22.21
CA LEU A 2 38.74 -21.73 -21.03
C LEU A 2 37.20 -21.86 -20.96
N PRO A 3 36.61 -22.20 -19.81
CA PRO A 3 35.16 -22.21 -19.68
C PRO A 3 34.62 -20.78 -19.79
N ASP A 4 33.71 -20.63 -20.75
CA ASP A 4 32.96 -19.44 -21.09
C ASP A 4 32.22 -18.89 -19.85
N ARG A 5 32.74 -17.77 -19.31
CA ARG A 5 32.19 -17.07 -18.13
C ARG A 5 30.98 -16.17 -18.49
N SER A 6 30.55 -16.17 -19.76
CA SER A 6 29.47 -15.31 -20.26
C SER A 6 28.07 -15.87 -20.00
N SER A 7 27.96 -17.17 -19.73
CA SER A 7 26.66 -17.85 -19.61
C SER A 7 25.94 -17.64 -18.26
N SER A 8 26.65 -17.23 -17.20
CA SER A 8 26.06 -17.08 -15.86
C SER A 8 25.42 -15.70 -15.60
N LEU A 9 25.82 -14.65 -16.33
CA LEU A 9 25.28 -13.30 -16.14
C LEU A 9 23.84 -13.16 -16.69
N SER A 10 23.55 -13.84 -17.81
CA SER A 10 22.25 -13.82 -18.48
C SER A 10 21.13 -14.44 -17.64
N GLY A 11 21.43 -15.50 -16.89
CA GLY A 11 20.48 -16.14 -15.98
C GLY A 11 20.12 -15.27 -14.77
N TYR A 12 21.11 -14.56 -14.20
CA TYR A 12 20.91 -13.73 -13.02
C TYR A 12 20.04 -12.49 -13.30
N ILE A 13 20.24 -11.87 -14.47
CA ILE A 13 19.41 -10.74 -14.93
C ILE A 13 17.96 -11.19 -15.14
N LYS A 14 17.75 -12.39 -15.71
CA LYS A 14 16.40 -12.95 -15.93
C LYS A 14 15.67 -13.24 -14.62
N LEU A 15 16.38 -13.66 -13.57
CA LEU A 15 15.83 -13.86 -12.22
C LEU A 15 15.40 -12.55 -11.56
N LEU A 16 16.13 -11.45 -11.78
CA LEU A 16 15.78 -10.13 -11.20
C LEU A 16 14.43 -9.61 -11.72
N PHE A 17 14.05 -9.92 -12.96
CA PHE A 17 12.76 -9.50 -13.53
C PHE A 17 11.55 -10.28 -12.99
N LEU A 18 11.75 -11.49 -12.44
CA LEU A 18 10.66 -12.31 -11.88
C LEU A 18 10.28 -11.92 -10.43
N ALA A 19 11.07 -11.09 -9.75
CA ALA A 19 10.82 -10.72 -8.35
C ALA A 19 10.04 -9.40 -8.15
N LEU A 20 9.68 -8.69 -9.23
CA LEU A 20 9.21 -7.30 -9.15
C LEU A 20 7.71 -7.03 -8.86
N PRO A 21 6.74 -7.97 -8.80
CA PRO A 21 5.34 -7.57 -8.65
C PRO A 21 4.87 -7.36 -7.18
N VAL A 22 5.74 -7.46 -6.17
CA VAL A 22 5.32 -7.57 -4.75
C VAL A 22 5.22 -6.23 -3.99
N LEU A 23 5.44 -5.08 -4.63
CA LEU A 23 5.59 -3.79 -3.91
C LEU A 23 4.52 -2.73 -4.21
N VAL A 24 3.37 -3.09 -4.80
CA VAL A 24 2.38 -2.10 -5.23
C VAL A 24 1.04 -2.28 -4.51
N GLY A 25 1.01 -1.98 -3.22
CA GLY A 25 -0.25 -1.90 -2.50
C GLY A 25 -0.05 -1.76 -1.02
N ALA A 26 0.14 -0.53 -0.53
CA ALA A 26 -0.05 -0.23 0.88
C ALA A 26 -1.37 -0.89 1.32
N PRO A 27 -1.38 -1.72 2.38
CA PRO A 27 -2.51 -2.58 2.67
C PRO A 27 -3.79 -1.75 2.71
N ARG A 28 -4.73 -2.07 1.82
CA ARG A 28 -6.04 -1.40 1.73
C ARG A 28 -6.80 -1.47 3.08
N TRP A 29 -6.35 -2.34 3.98
CA TRP A 29 -6.76 -2.43 5.38
C TRP A 29 -6.37 -1.22 6.25
N LEU A 30 -5.17 -0.66 6.09
CA LEU A 30 -4.69 0.52 6.84
C LEU A 30 -5.48 1.79 6.54
N SER A 31 -6.37 1.74 5.54
CA SER A 31 -7.28 2.83 5.23
C SER A 31 -8.55 2.81 6.06
N ARG A 32 -8.77 1.80 6.92
CA ARG A 32 -9.92 1.75 7.83
C ARG A 32 -9.52 2.13 9.26
N CYS A 33 -10.44 2.74 9.98
CA CYS A 33 -10.27 3.21 11.37
C CYS A 33 -11.55 3.00 12.17
N SER A 34 -11.50 3.23 13.48
CA SER A 34 -12.64 3.05 14.39
C SER A 34 -13.34 1.69 14.19
N TYR A 35 -12.63 0.58 14.41
CA TYR A 35 -13.15 -0.77 14.26
C TYR A 35 -13.77 -1.07 12.88
N ARG A 36 -13.15 -0.55 11.82
CA ARG A 36 -13.56 -0.73 10.41
C ARG A 36 -14.87 -0.03 10.02
N ILE A 37 -15.41 0.82 10.89
CA ILE A 37 -16.60 1.66 10.63
C ILE A 37 -16.20 2.88 9.78
N GLY A 38 -15.00 3.42 10.00
CA GLY A 38 -14.50 4.61 9.31
C GLY A 38 -13.45 4.33 8.25
N ARG A 39 -13.13 5.37 7.47
CA ARG A 39 -12.00 5.42 6.54
C ARG A 39 -11.07 6.60 6.82
N CYS A 40 -9.78 6.35 6.75
CA CYS A 40 -8.75 7.37 6.86
C CYS A 40 -8.65 8.17 5.57
N ARG A 41 -8.86 9.49 5.65
CA ARG A 41 -8.78 10.43 4.53
C ARG A 41 -7.97 11.66 4.95
N GLN A 42 -7.55 12.49 3.99
CA GLN A 42 -7.00 13.81 4.32
C GLN A 42 -8.09 14.75 4.84
N SER A 43 -9.29 14.70 4.23
CA SER A 43 -10.50 15.43 4.65
C SER A 43 -11.72 14.53 4.56
N CYS A 44 -12.68 14.73 5.46
CA CYS A 44 -13.96 14.00 5.46
C CYS A 44 -14.95 14.64 4.49
N LYS A 45 -15.85 13.81 3.95
CA LYS A 45 -16.98 14.29 3.16
C LYS A 45 -18.00 15.01 4.07
N GLU A 46 -18.91 15.76 3.46
CA GLU A 46 -19.97 16.49 4.18
C GLU A 46 -20.86 15.56 5.02
N ASN A 47 -21.12 14.35 4.51
CA ASN A 47 -21.90 13.31 5.19
C ASN A 47 -21.05 12.40 6.09
N GLU A 48 -19.82 12.79 6.41
CA GLU A 48 -18.91 12.05 7.29
C GLU A 48 -18.48 12.93 8.48
N LYS A 49 -18.44 12.34 9.68
CA LYS A 49 -17.90 12.96 10.89
C LYS A 49 -16.42 12.64 11.05
N LYS A 50 -15.65 13.63 11.49
CA LYS A 50 -14.24 13.47 11.91
C LYS A 50 -14.21 12.81 13.30
N LYS A 51 -13.38 11.79 13.48
CA LYS A 51 -13.22 11.11 14.79
C LYS A 51 -11.81 11.25 15.35
N GLU A 52 -10.91 10.35 14.97
CA GLU A 52 -9.52 10.26 15.44
C GLU A 52 -8.53 10.56 14.31
N LYS A 53 -7.26 10.86 14.61
CA LYS A 53 -6.21 10.95 13.58
C LYS A 53 -5.73 9.54 13.22
N CYS A 54 -5.68 9.24 11.93
CA CYS A 54 -5.06 8.01 11.44
C CYS A 54 -3.55 8.15 11.21
N GLY A 55 -3.02 9.38 11.29
CA GLY A 55 -1.62 9.69 11.01
C GLY A 55 -1.38 11.20 10.89
N PRO A 56 -0.18 11.61 10.47
CA PRO A 56 0.26 13.00 10.53
C PRO A 56 -0.62 13.97 9.71
N LYS A 57 -1.21 13.51 8.61
CA LYS A 57 -2.08 14.30 7.72
C LYS A 57 -3.37 13.58 7.33
N ARG A 58 -3.77 12.56 8.10
CA ARG A 58 -4.97 11.76 7.81
C ARG A 58 -5.87 11.70 9.05
N ILE A 59 -7.15 11.88 8.83
CA ILE A 59 -8.21 11.80 9.82
C ILE A 59 -9.13 10.62 9.51
N CYS A 60 -9.66 10.01 10.56
CA CYS A 60 -10.69 9.00 10.49
C CYS A 60 -12.04 9.67 10.22
N CYS A 61 -12.66 9.29 9.11
CA CYS A 61 -13.97 9.75 8.69
C CYS A 61 -14.98 8.61 8.83
N ILE A 62 -16.08 8.87 9.53
CA ILE A 62 -17.13 7.89 9.80
C ILE A 62 -18.44 8.42 9.21
N PRO A 63 -19.26 7.61 8.53
CA PRO A 63 -20.56 8.06 8.04
C PRO A 63 -21.39 8.65 9.18
N ASP A 64 -21.95 9.84 8.96
CA ASP A 64 -22.99 10.38 9.81
C ASP A 64 -24.27 9.61 9.51
N GLY A 65 -24.60 8.61 10.33
CA GLY A 65 -25.76 7.73 10.14
C GLY A 65 -27.10 8.41 10.43
N LYS A 66 -27.26 9.65 9.98
CA LYS A 66 -28.52 10.39 10.01
C LYS A 66 -29.55 9.73 9.11
#